data_AF-A0A951QGV5-F1
#
_entry.id   AF-A0A951QGV5-F1
#
_cell.length_a   1.000
_cell.length_b   1.000
_cell.length_c   1.000
_cell.angle_alpha   90.00
_cell.angle_beta   90.00
_cell.angle_gamma   90.00
#
_symmetry.space_group_name_H-M   'P 1'
#
loop_
_entity.id
_entity.type
_entity.pdbx_description
1 polymer ?
#
loop_
_entity_poly.entity_id
_entity_poly.type
_entity_poly.pdbx_seq_one_letter_code
_entity_poly.pdbx_strand_id
1 'polypeptide(L)'
;MSKVNNQPTQEQLQRWAELDNLEQYASFVSPILEEEQEHLVDRMMNGSGWNIRLQKLRDYKRKLIEEAAKIEKREKWVVEHIEKE
;
A
#
# COMPACT_ATOMS: atom_id res chain seq x y z
N MET A 1 5.11 -13.23 55.27
CA MET A 1 4.80 -12.97 53.85
C MET A 1 5.88 -12.04 53.31
N SER A 2 6.87 -12.58 52.60
CA SER A 2 7.95 -11.77 52.03
C SER A 2 7.39 -10.92 50.89
N LYS A 3 7.62 -9.60 50.96
CA LYS A 3 7.28 -8.67 49.89
C LYS A 3 8.13 -9.03 48.67
N VAL A 4 7.50 -9.46 47.59
CA VAL A 4 8.17 -9.62 46.29
C VAL A 4 8.63 -8.23 45.87
N ASN A 5 9.94 -8.05 45.74
CA ASN A 5 10.52 -6.79 45.34
C ASN A 5 10.22 -6.59 43.84
N ASN A 6 9.23 -5.77 43.51
CA ASN A 6 8.81 -5.46 42.13
C ASN A 6 9.80 -4.53 41.39
N GLN A 7 11.05 -4.45 41.84
CA GLN A 7 12.05 -3.62 41.19
C GLN A 7 12.55 -4.30 39.91
N PRO A 8 12.63 -3.59 38.78
CA PRO A 8 13.24 -4.10 37.57
C PRO A 8 14.67 -4.57 37.85
N THR A 9 15.02 -5.71 37.29
CA THR A 9 16.40 -6.20 37.29
C THR A 9 17.28 -5.26 36.45
N GLN A 10 18.58 -5.29 36.72
CA GLN A 10 19.55 -4.49 35.96
C GLN A 10 19.54 -4.82 34.47
N GLU A 11 19.29 -6.08 34.10
CA GLU A 11 19.12 -6.52 32.71
C GLU A 11 17.88 -5.91 32.06
N GLN A 12 16.76 -5.81 32.80
CA GLN A 12 15.54 -5.15 32.29
C GLN A 12 15.77 -3.65 32.07
N LEU A 13 16.50 -2.98 32.97
CA LEU A 13 16.85 -1.57 32.83
C LEU A 13 17.78 -1.35 31.63
N GLN A 14 18.77 -2.23 31.42
CA GLN A 14 19.67 -2.17 30.27
C GLN A 14 18.91 -2.38 28.95
N ARG A 15 18.03 -3.38 28.91
CA ARG A 15 17.20 -3.65 27.73
C ARG A 15 16.26 -2.49 27.39
N TRP A 16 15.69 -1.82 28.38
CA TRP A 16 14.89 -0.62 28.14
C TRP A 16 15.73 0.54 27.61
N ALA A 17 16.93 0.76 28.15
CA ALA A 17 17.84 1.77 27.63
C ALA A 17 18.29 1.49 26.18
N GLU A 18 18.45 0.22 25.80
CA GLU A 18 18.74 -0.17 24.41
C GLU A 18 17.56 0.11 23.47
N LEU A 19 16.32 -0.13 23.92
CA LEU A 19 15.11 0.15 23.15
C LEU A 19 14.90 1.66 22.95
N ASP A 20 15.12 2.47 24.00
CA ASP A 20 15.04 3.94 23.92
C ASP A 20 16.11 4.51 22.96
N ASN A 21 17.29 3.88 22.88
CA ASN A 21 18.31 4.26 21.90
C ASN A 21 17.90 3.94 20.46
N LEU A 22 17.04 2.94 20.22
CA LEU A 22 16.53 2.66 18.88
C LEU A 22 15.57 3.74 18.38
N GLU A 23 14.87 4.47 19.26
CA GLU A 23 14.08 5.64 18.87
C GLU A 23 14.93 6.75 18.26
N GLN A 24 16.18 6.91 18.69
CA GLN A 24 17.10 7.89 18.08
C GLN A 24 17.37 7.59 16.60
N TYR A 25 17.41 6.30 16.24
CA TYR A 25 17.60 5.86 14.85
C TYR A 25 16.28 5.74 14.07
N ALA A 26 15.14 5.65 14.76
CA ALA A 26 13.81 5.65 14.16
C ALA A 26 13.46 6.99 13.49
N SER A 27 14.14 8.08 13.88
CA SER A 27 13.95 9.42 13.31
C SER A 27 14.27 9.52 11.80
N PHE A 28 14.94 8.52 11.22
CA PHE A 28 15.21 8.43 9.78
C PHE A 28 14.13 7.66 8.98
N VAL A 29 13.14 7.10 9.67
CA VAL A 29 12.05 6.34 9.05
C VAL A 29 10.77 7.15 9.22
N SER A 30 10.17 7.56 8.11
CA SER A 30 8.85 8.19 8.18
C SER A 30 7.86 7.20 8.81
N PRO A 31 7.11 7.61 9.85
CA PRO A 31 6.08 6.76 10.42
C PRO A 31 5.09 6.39 9.31
N ILE A 32 4.87 5.09 9.15
CA ILE A 32 3.85 4.58 8.24
C ILE A 32 2.50 5.04 8.80
N LEU A 33 1.64 5.59 7.95
CA LEU A 33 0.28 5.95 8.38
C LEU A 33 -0.46 4.69 8.82
N GLU A 34 -1.31 4.80 9.83
CA GLU A 34 -2.06 3.65 10.39
C GLU A 34 -2.85 2.91 9.29
N GLU A 35 -3.45 3.66 8.36
CA GLU A 35 -4.14 3.13 7.17
C GLU A 35 -3.21 2.35 6.22
N GLU A 36 -1.96 2.82 6.06
CA GLU A 36 -0.96 2.19 5.21
C GLU A 36 -0.37 0.93 5.87
N GLN A 37 -0.27 0.93 7.21
CA GLN A 37 0.11 -0.23 8.01
C GLN A 37 -0.98 -1.32 7.96
N GLU A 38 -2.26 -0.95 8.14
CA GLU A 38 -3.39 -1.88 8.00
C GLU A 38 -3.42 -2.50 6.59
N HIS A 39 -3.24 -1.69 5.55
CA HIS A 39 -3.16 -2.18 4.17
C HIS A 39 -1.99 -3.14 3.91
N LEU A 40 -0.85 -2.93 4.57
CA LEU A 40 0.30 -3.83 4.47
C LEU A 40 0.05 -5.14 5.20
N VAL A 41 -0.52 -5.08 6.40
CA VAL A 41 -0.91 -6.25 7.19
C VAL A 41 -1.96 -7.07 6.44
N ASP A 42 -3.01 -6.45 5.92
CA ASP A 42 -4.03 -7.12 5.11
C ASP A 42 -3.45 -7.77 3.85
N ARG A 43 -2.48 -7.11 3.20
CA ARG A 43 -1.83 -7.64 2.00
C ARG A 43 -0.94 -8.85 2.31
N MET A 44 -0.29 -8.86 3.47
CA MET A 44 0.52 -9.97 3.96
C MET A 44 -0.33 -11.14 4.46
N MET A 45 -1.43 -10.86 5.16
CA MET A 45 -2.28 -11.87 5.77
C MET A 45 -3.22 -12.56 4.77
N ASN A 46 -3.71 -11.83 3.77
CA ASN A 46 -4.78 -12.36 2.92
C ASN A 46 -4.29 -13.24 1.74
N GLY A 47 -2.99 -13.29 1.43
CA GLY A 47 -2.44 -14.07 0.28
C GLY A 47 -3.00 -13.70 -1.11
N SER A 48 -4.00 -12.83 -1.15
CA SER A 48 -4.87 -12.50 -2.27
C SER A 48 -4.54 -11.15 -2.89
N GLY A 49 -3.46 -10.50 -2.44
CA GLY A 49 -2.97 -9.24 -3.00
C GLY A 49 -2.71 -9.35 -4.51
N TRP A 50 -2.30 -10.53 -4.99
CA TRP A 50 -2.17 -10.82 -6.42
C TRP A 50 -3.51 -10.90 -7.14
N ASN A 51 -4.57 -11.44 -6.51
CA ASN A 51 -5.92 -11.47 -7.10
C ASN A 51 -6.51 -10.06 -7.18
N ILE A 52 -6.33 -9.23 -6.14
CA ILE A 52 -6.76 -7.83 -6.15
C ILE A 52 -6.01 -7.06 -7.24
N ARG A 53 -4.70 -7.26 -7.35
CA ARG A 53 -3.88 -6.59 -8.38
C ARG A 53 -4.23 -7.07 -9.79
N LEU A 54 -4.49 -8.37 -9.96
CA LEU A 54 -4.98 -8.95 -11.21
C LEU A 54 -6.34 -8.36 -11.60
N GLN A 55 -7.25 -8.19 -10.65
CA GLN A 55 -8.55 -7.57 -10.90
C GLN A 55 -8.39 -6.10 -11.33
N LYS A 56 -7.58 -5.32 -10.61
CA LYS A 56 -7.25 -3.93 -11.00
C LYS A 56 -6.66 -3.84 -12.41
N LEU A 57 -5.77 -4.76 -12.78
CA LEU A 57 -5.20 -4.82 -14.14
C LEU A 57 -6.26 -5.15 -15.20
N ARG A 58 -7.18 -6.07 -14.91
CA ARG A 58 -8.29 -6.42 -15.80
C ARG A 58 -9.25 -5.24 -16.01
N ASP A 59 -9.56 -4.51 -14.95
CA ASP A 59 -10.43 -3.33 -15.02
C ASP A 59 -9.77 -2.20 -15.81
N TYR A 60 -8.47 -1.97 -15.58
CA TYR A 60 -7.70 -1.00 -16.36
C TYR A 60 -7.63 -1.36 -17.84
N LYS A 61 -7.38 -2.63 -18.18
CA LYS A 61 -7.42 -3.12 -19.56
C LYS A 61 -8.78 -2.85 -20.23
N ARG A 62 -9.88 -3.10 -19.52
CA ARG A 62 -11.23 -2.86 -20.05
C ARG A 62 -11.45 -1.39 -20.37
N LYS A 63 -11.06 -0.50 -19.47
CA LYS A 63 -11.15 0.95 -19.69
C LYS A 63 -10.38 1.39 -20.94
N LEU A 64 -9.15 0.89 -21.13
CA LEU A 64 -8.36 1.21 -22.32
C LEU A 64 -9.01 0.72 -23.62
N ILE A 65 -9.62 -0.47 -23.61
CA ILE A 65 -10.35 -0.99 -24.78
C ILE A 65 -11.56 -0.10 -25.11
N GLU A 66 -12.32 0.33 -24.10
CA GLU A 66 -13.44 1.24 -24.29
C GLU A 66 -13.02 2.61 -24.83
N GLU A 67 -11.90 3.14 -24.33
CA GLU A 67 -11.31 4.38 -24.83
C GLU A 67 -10.83 4.25 -26.27
N ALA A 68 -10.14 3.15 -26.62
CA ALA A 68 -9.72 2.87 -27.99
C ALA A 68 -10.91 2.80 -28.95
N ALA A 69 -11.99 2.08 -28.59
CA ALA A 69 -13.20 2.00 -29.41
C ALA A 69 -13.87 3.37 -29.62
N LYS A 70 -13.84 4.25 -28.61
CA LYS A 70 -14.34 5.64 -28.76
C LYS A 70 -13.49 6.45 -29.74
N ILE A 71 -12.17 6.29 -29.68
CA ILE A 71 -11.23 6.96 -30.59
C ILE A 71 -11.45 6.48 -32.03
N GLU A 72 -11.54 5.17 -32.25
CA GLU A 72 -11.82 4.59 -33.58
C GLU A 72 -13.14 5.09 -34.16
N LYS A 73 -14.19 5.19 -33.34
CA LYS A 73 -15.48 5.74 -33.80
C LYS A 73 -15.36 7.20 -34.23
N ARG A 74 -14.55 7.99 -33.50
CA ARG A 74 -14.30 9.39 -33.83
C ARG A 74 -13.47 9.52 -35.11
N GLU A 75 -12.46 8.68 -35.29
CA GLU A 75 -11.67 8.61 -36.52
C GLU A 75 -12.54 8.33 -37.73
N LYS A 76 -13.40 7.29 -37.66
CA LYS A 76 -14.37 6.99 -38.73
C LYS A 76 -15.27 8.18 -39.07
N TRP A 77 -15.80 8.85 -38.03
CA TRP A 77 -16.63 10.02 -38.24
C TRP A 77 -15.87 11.15 -38.95
N VAL A 78 -14.60 11.40 -38.60
CA VAL A 78 -13.76 12.40 -39.28
C VAL A 78 -13.51 12.01 -40.73
N VAL A 79 -13.14 10.77 -41.01
CA VAL A 79 -12.92 10.27 -42.38
C VAL A 79 -14.17 10.44 -43.24
N GLU A 80 -15.34 10.05 -42.73
CA GLU A 80 -16.62 10.22 -43.43
C GLU A 80 -16.96 11.68 -43.75
N HIS A 81 -16.47 12.65 -42.96
CA HIS A 81 -16.69 14.07 -43.24
C HIS A 81 -15.69 14.60 -44.27
N ILE A 82 -14.43 14.18 -44.20
CA ILE A 82 -13.42 14.51 -45.21
C ILE A 82 -13.84 13.98 -46.59
N GLU A 83 -14.38 12.76 -46.67
CA GLU A 83 -14.80 12.15 -47.94
C GLU A 83 -16.09 12.74 -48.53
N LYS A 84 -16.84 13.54 -47.75
CA LYS A 84 -18.06 14.22 -48.20
C LYS A 84 -17.84 15.65 -48.67
N GLU A 85 -16.65 16.21 -48.43
CA GLU A 85 -16.20 17.49 -49.00
C GLU A 85 -15.63 17.29 -50.41
#